data_AF-A0A6N2EG55-F1
#
_entry.id   AF-A0A6N2EG55-F1
#
_cell.length_a   1.000
_cell.length_b   1.000
_cell.length_c   1.000
_cell.angle_alpha   90.00
_cell.angle_beta   90.00
_cell.angle_gamma   90.00
#
_symmetry.space_group_name_H-M   'P 1'
#
loop_
_entity.id
_entity.type
_entity.pdbx_description
1 polymer ?
#
loop_
_entity_poly.entity_id
_entity_poly.type
_entity_poly.pdbx_seq_one_letter_code
_entity_poly.pdbx_strand_id
1 'polypeptide(L)'
;MQRPIPWLWILLAMVLLLAPGPAGRFLLDLLGGLTLLVLLLPLLFGAAGVVGWQLLRRRLRTCSACGFTSVGSAVCPACGTPFAPSPSSSTSSGVPPSVEIPASEATIDVDVVDVDDAGP
;
A
#
# COMPACT_ATOMS: atom_id res chain seq x y z
N MET A 1 36.09 13.76 -64.20
CA MET A 1 36.37 13.55 -62.76
C MET A 1 35.06 13.58 -62.00
N GLN A 2 34.39 12.43 -61.86
CA GLN A 2 33.14 12.31 -61.10
C GLN A 2 33.51 12.25 -59.61
N ARG A 3 33.11 13.26 -58.84
CA ARG A 3 33.33 13.26 -57.39
C ARG A 3 32.39 12.22 -56.78
N PRO A 4 32.89 11.18 -56.09
CA PRO A 4 32.02 10.26 -55.37
C PRO A 4 31.27 11.08 -54.32
N ILE A 5 29.93 11.00 -54.35
CA ILE A 5 29.05 11.78 -53.49
C ILE A 5 29.36 11.37 -52.04
N PRO A 6 29.91 12.27 -51.20
CA PRO A 6 30.41 11.92 -49.87
C PRO A 6 29.31 11.41 -48.94
N TRP A 7 28.08 11.87 -49.17
CA TRP A 7 26.88 11.42 -48.45
C TRP A 7 26.60 9.92 -48.61
N LEU A 8 26.89 9.35 -49.78
CA LEU A 8 26.66 7.94 -50.07
C LEU A 8 27.62 7.07 -49.25
N TRP A 9 28.85 7.52 -49.08
CA TRP A 9 29.84 6.87 -48.20
C TRP A 9 29.52 6.99 -46.72
N ILE A 10 28.98 8.14 -46.27
CA ILE A 10 28.53 8.31 -44.89
C ILE A 10 27.34 7.40 -44.59
N LEU A 11 26.36 7.31 -45.51
CA LEU A 11 25.22 6.43 -45.34
C LEU A 11 25.64 4.95 -45.35
N LEU A 12 26.56 4.58 -46.24
CA LEU A 12 27.10 3.22 -46.31
C LEU A 12 27.93 2.87 -45.06
N ALA A 13 28.73 3.80 -44.53
CA ALA A 13 29.46 3.60 -43.28
C ALA A 13 28.53 3.50 -42.07
N MET A 14 27.46 4.31 -42.03
CA MET A 14 26.40 4.20 -41.02
C MET A 14 25.69 2.84 -41.11
N VAL A 15 25.32 2.42 -42.33
CA VAL A 15 24.71 1.11 -42.58
C VAL A 15 25.67 -0.04 -42.28
N LEU A 16 26.99 0.13 -42.45
CA LEU A 16 28.00 -0.87 -42.11
C LEU A 16 28.32 -0.91 -40.61
N LEU A 17 28.15 0.22 -39.88
CA LEU A 17 28.14 0.27 -38.41
C LEU A 17 26.86 -0.35 -37.82
N LEU A 18 25.73 -0.17 -38.51
CA LEU A 18 24.44 -0.80 -38.20
C LEU A 18 24.33 -2.23 -38.74
N ALA A 19 25.22 -2.65 -39.65
CA ALA A 19 25.32 -4.02 -40.14
C ALA A 19 25.64 -4.94 -38.97
N PRO A 20 25.32 -6.25 -39.05
CA PRO A 20 25.34 -7.16 -37.90
C PRO A 20 26.79 -7.45 -37.46
N GLY A 21 27.36 -6.50 -36.73
CA GLY A 21 28.63 -6.56 -36.05
C GLY A 21 28.43 -6.31 -34.54
N PRO A 22 29.48 -6.51 -33.73
CA PRO A 22 29.40 -6.41 -32.27
C PRO A 22 28.93 -5.04 -31.78
N ALA A 23 29.26 -3.96 -32.50
CA ALA A 23 28.85 -2.60 -32.15
C ALA A 23 27.33 -2.37 -32.32
N GLY A 24 26.72 -2.89 -33.40
CA GLY A 24 25.28 -2.78 -33.62
C GLY A 24 24.48 -3.58 -32.59
N ARG A 25 24.94 -4.78 -32.24
CA ARG A 25 24.34 -5.60 -31.19
C ARG A 25 24.46 -4.93 -29.81
N PHE A 26 25.59 -4.33 -29.51
CA PHE A 26 25.78 -3.56 -28.27
C PHE A 26 24.81 -2.37 -28.17
N LEU A 27 24.61 -1.64 -29.27
CA LEU A 27 23.63 -0.55 -29.30
C LEU A 27 22.21 -1.08 -29.07
N LEU A 28 21.83 -2.18 -29.71
CA LEU A 28 20.52 -2.80 -29.52
C LEU A 28 20.32 -3.32 -28.09
N ASP A 29 21.34 -3.91 -27.47
CA ASP A 29 21.30 -4.36 -26.07
C ASP A 29 21.21 -3.17 -25.11
N LEU A 30 21.90 -2.06 -25.39
CA LEU A 30 21.83 -0.84 -24.58
C LEU A 30 20.45 -0.19 -24.66
N LEU A 31 19.88 -0.12 -25.87
CA LEU A 31 18.53 0.40 -26.12
C LEU A 31 17.46 -0.51 -25.51
N GLY A 32 17.63 -1.83 -25.64
CA GLY A 32 16.78 -2.83 -24.98
C GLY A 32 16.85 -2.74 -23.46
N GLY A 33 18.05 -2.61 -22.89
CA GLY A 33 18.25 -2.41 -21.46
C GLY A 33 17.63 -1.10 -20.96
N LEU A 34 17.79 0.00 -21.70
CA LEU A 34 17.23 1.30 -21.34
C LEU A 34 15.70 1.30 -21.42
N THR A 35 15.13 0.75 -22.49
CA THR A 35 13.67 0.60 -22.61
C THR A 35 13.10 -0.28 -21.50
N LEU A 36 13.78 -1.39 -21.18
CA LEU A 36 13.40 -2.23 -20.05
C LEU A 36 13.46 -1.47 -18.73
N LEU A 37 14.54 -0.70 -18.47
CA LEU A 37 14.67 0.12 -17.28
C LEU A 37 13.53 1.14 -17.17
N VAL A 38 13.23 1.86 -18.25
CA VAL A 38 12.16 2.86 -18.28
C VAL A 38 10.79 2.24 -18.03
N LEU A 39 10.56 1.00 -18.47
CA LEU A 39 9.31 0.28 -18.20
C LEU A 39 9.26 -0.32 -16.78
N LEU A 40 10.38 -0.88 -16.34
CA LEU A 40 10.48 -1.61 -15.09
C LEU A 40 10.50 -0.66 -13.89
N LEU A 41 11.14 0.50 -14.02
CA LEU A 41 11.24 1.51 -12.98
C LEU A 41 9.88 1.98 -12.44
N PRO A 42 8.92 2.48 -13.26
CA PRO A 42 7.60 2.85 -12.78
C PRO A 42 6.83 1.66 -12.22
N LEU A 43 7.06 0.45 -12.74
CA LEU A 43 6.43 -0.76 -12.23
C LEU A 43 6.90 -1.10 -10.81
N LEU A 44 8.21 -0.99 -10.54
CA LEU A 44 8.78 -1.12 -9.19
C LEU A 44 8.27 -0.02 -8.26
N PHE A 45 8.26 1.25 -8.72
CA PHE A 45 7.74 2.35 -7.93
C PHE A 45 6.25 2.15 -7.59
N GLY A 46 5.46 1.67 -8.54
CA GLY A 46 4.06 1.31 -8.32
C GLY A 46 3.91 0.20 -7.26
N ALA A 47 4.66 -0.89 -7.40
CA ALA A 47 4.65 -1.99 -6.44
C ALA A 47 5.09 -1.53 -5.03
N ALA A 48 6.17 -0.74 -4.95
CA ALA A 48 6.65 -0.16 -3.70
C ALA A 48 5.62 0.79 -3.07
N GLY A 49 4.93 1.59 -3.89
CA GLY A 49 3.85 2.48 -3.44
C GLY A 49 2.66 1.71 -2.84
N VAL A 50 2.25 0.60 -3.48
CA VAL A 50 1.20 -0.27 -2.94
C VAL A 50 1.62 -0.86 -1.59
N VAL A 51 2.85 -1.37 -1.48
CA VAL A 51 3.37 -1.91 -0.21
C VAL A 51 3.44 -0.82 0.86
N GLY A 52 3.95 0.38 0.52
CA GLY A 52 4.00 1.52 1.42
C GLY A 52 2.61 1.95 1.91
N TRP A 53 1.61 1.95 1.03
CA TRP A 53 0.24 2.27 1.36
C TRP A 53 -0.40 1.26 2.33
N GLN A 54 -0.13 -0.04 2.14
CA GLN A 54 -0.58 -1.08 3.06
C GLN A 54 0.04 -0.91 4.44
N LEU A 55 1.32 -0.57 4.51
CA LEU A 55 2.01 -0.28 5.78
C LEU A 55 1.45 0.96 6.47
N LEU A 56 1.09 2.00 5.71
CA LEU A 56 0.46 3.20 6.26
C LEU A 56 -0.95 2.90 6.79
N ARG A 57 -1.75 2.13 6.04
CA ARG A 57 -3.07 1.65 6.47
C ARG A 57 -3.04 0.88 7.79
N ARG A 58 -2.02 0.03 7.98
CA ARG A 58 -1.84 -0.70 9.26
C ARG A 58 -1.55 0.22 10.45
N ARG A 59 -1.06 1.44 10.22
CA ARG A 59 -0.70 2.40 11.28
C ARG A 59 -1.79 3.44 11.55
N LEU A 60 -2.78 3.57 10.66
CA LEU A 60 -3.91 4.46 10.83
C LEU A 60 -4.81 3.95 11.96
N ARG A 61 -5.10 4.83 12.94
CA ARG A 61 -6.06 4.55 14.02
C ARG A 61 -7.34 5.35 13.77
N THR A 62 -8.49 4.68 13.80
CA THR A 62 -9.82 5.28 13.70
C THR A 62 -10.37 5.50 15.11
N CYS A 63 -10.86 6.71 15.41
CA CYS A 63 -11.51 6.98 16.69
C CYS A 63 -12.91 6.35 16.73
N SER A 64 -13.23 5.57 17.77
CA SER A 64 -14.54 4.95 17.95
C SER A 64 -15.66 5.93 18.30
N ALA A 65 -15.33 7.09 18.88
CA ALA A 65 -16.32 8.09 19.30
C ALA A 65 -16.78 9.00 18.15
N CYS A 66 -15.86 9.40 17.27
CA CYS A 66 -16.14 10.40 16.23
C CYS A 66 -15.68 10.02 14.80
N GLY A 67 -15.14 8.81 14.60
CA GLY A 67 -14.76 8.30 13.28
C GLY A 67 -13.50 8.93 12.66
N PHE A 68 -12.84 9.86 13.35
CA PHE A 68 -11.66 10.54 12.84
C PHE A 68 -10.45 9.59 12.73
N THR A 69 -9.74 9.65 11.60
CA THR A 69 -8.52 8.85 11.36
C THR A 69 -7.27 9.66 11.62
N SER A 70 -6.38 9.18 12.49
CA SER A 70 -5.10 9.84 12.80
C SER A 70 -3.94 8.85 12.83
N VAL A 71 -2.73 9.38 12.68
CA VAL A 71 -1.47 8.63 12.79
C VAL A 71 -0.64 9.27 13.90
N GLY A 72 -0.26 8.47 14.91
CA GLY A 72 0.73 8.87 15.91
C GLY A 72 0.25 9.81 17.03
N SER A 73 -1.04 10.21 17.07
CA SER A 73 -1.59 10.96 18.21
C SER A 73 -2.22 10.03 19.24
N ALA A 74 -2.00 10.31 20.53
CA ALA A 74 -2.60 9.54 21.63
C ALA A 74 -4.07 9.94 21.89
N VAL A 75 -4.43 11.18 21.56
CA VAL A 75 -5.74 11.78 21.78
C VAL A 75 -6.30 12.29 20.45
N CYS A 76 -7.58 12.05 20.20
CA CYS A 76 -8.25 12.47 18.98
C CYS A 76 -8.36 14.01 18.93
N PRO A 77 -7.84 14.68 17.88
CA PRO A 77 -7.90 16.14 17.78
C PRO A 77 -9.31 16.67 17.50
N ALA A 78 -10.24 15.82 17.02
CA ALA A 78 -11.61 16.22 16.72
C ALA A 78 -12.54 16.16 17.94
N CYS A 79 -12.39 15.15 18.80
CA CYS A 79 -13.32 14.90 19.91
C CYS A 79 -12.65 14.70 21.28
N GLY A 80 -11.32 14.79 21.39
CA GLY A 80 -10.60 14.73 22.66
C GLY A 80 -10.55 13.35 23.33
N THR A 81 -11.16 12.33 22.73
CA THR A 81 -11.13 10.95 23.27
C THR A 81 -9.78 10.27 22.98
N PRO A 82 -9.23 9.50 23.93
CA PRO A 82 -8.00 8.75 23.68
C PRO A 82 -8.24 7.65 22.65
N PHE A 83 -7.28 7.42 21.75
CA PHE A 83 -7.35 6.28 20.85
C PHE A 83 -7.12 4.98 21.63
N ALA A 84 -7.85 3.91 21.29
CA ALA A 84 -7.64 2.59 21.88
C ALA A 84 -6.17 2.14 21.73
N PRO A 85 -5.59 1.46 22.74
CA PRO A 85 -4.23 0.95 22.64
C PRO A 85 -4.14 -0.03 21.46
N SER A 86 -3.21 0.21 20.54
CA SER A 86 -2.98 -0.69 19.42
C SER A 86 -2.33 -1.98 19.95
N PRO A 87 -2.66 -3.16 19.39
CA PRO A 87 -2.11 -4.43 19.86
C PRO A 87 -0.59 -4.55 19.73
N SER A 88 0.07 -3.64 19.01
CA SER A 88 1.54 -3.59 18.86
C SER A 88 2.25 -2.68 19.87
N SER A 89 1.51 -2.05 20.78
CA SER A 89 2.06 -1.30 21.93
C SER A 89 1.67 -1.99 23.23
N SER A 90 2.05 -3.27 23.37
CA SER A 90 2.00 -3.99 24.64
C SER A 90 3.28 -3.71 25.43
N THR A 91 3.43 -2.49 25.94
CA THR A 91 4.17 -2.31 27.20
C THR A 91 3.16 -2.63 28.29
N SER A 92 3.44 -3.72 29.00
CA SER A 92 2.74 -4.26 30.15
C SER A 92 2.12 -3.19 31.07
N SER A 93 0.81 -3.01 30.98
CA SER A 93 0.00 -2.46 32.05
C SER A 93 -1.09 -3.48 32.35
N GLY A 94 -1.04 -4.04 33.56
CA GLY A 94 -1.90 -5.13 34.02
C GLY A 94 -3.38 -4.79 34.01
N VAL A 95 -4.02 -5.07 32.87
CA VAL A 95 -5.47 -5.21 32.77
C VAL A 95 -5.73 -6.70 32.55
N PRO A 96 -6.55 -7.38 33.39
CA PRO A 96 -6.86 -8.78 33.19
C PRO A 96 -7.46 -8.99 31.79
N PRO A 97 -7.26 -10.16 31.17
CA PRO A 97 -7.76 -10.41 29.84
C PRO A 97 -9.26 -10.13 29.81
N SER A 98 -9.67 -9.21 28.93
CA SER A 98 -11.06 -9.05 28.54
C SER A 98 -11.50 -10.41 28.02
N VAL A 99 -12.22 -11.15 28.85
CA VAL A 99 -12.89 -12.39 28.46
C VAL A 99 -13.78 -12.01 27.29
N GLU A 100 -13.42 -12.46 26.09
CA GLU A 100 -14.25 -12.32 24.90
C GLU A 100 -15.48 -13.18 25.14
N ILE A 101 -16.54 -12.58 25.69
CA ILE A 101 -17.80 -13.26 25.89
C ILE A 101 -18.42 -13.45 24.51
N PRO A 102 -18.59 -14.69 24.02
CA PRO A 102 -19.18 -14.96 22.72
C PRO A 102 -20.62 -14.42 22.70
N ALA A 103 -21.05 -13.88 21.56
CA ALA A 103 -22.39 -13.27 21.43
C ALA A 103 -23.53 -14.23 21.81
N SER A 104 -23.30 -15.55 21.75
CA SER A 104 -24.24 -16.59 22.18
C SER A 104 -24.46 -16.63 23.70
N GLU A 105 -23.52 -16.15 24.51
CA GLU A 105 -23.64 -16.10 25.98
C GLU A 105 -24.28 -14.80 26.50
N ALA A 106 -24.39 -13.77 25.65
CA ALA A 106 -24.94 -12.46 26.01
C ALA A 106 -26.44 -12.36 25.65
N THR A 107 -27.25 -13.31 26.10
CA THR A 107 -28.71 -13.29 25.88
C THR A 107 -29.41 -12.84 27.17
N ILE A 108 -30.34 -11.88 27.06
CA ILE A 108 -31.18 -11.40 28.17
C ILE A 108 -32.56 -12.03 28.00
N ASP A 109 -32.98 -12.80 29.00
CA ASP A 109 -34.33 -13.34 29.06
C ASP A 109 -35.26 -12.31 29.73
N VAL A 110 -36.43 -12.08 29.13
CA VAL A 110 -37.41 -11.11 29.62
C VAL A 110 -38.71 -11.85 29.88
N ASP A 111 -38.98 -12.11 31.16
CA ASP A 111 -40.28 -12.60 31.59
C ASP A 111 -41.29 -11.45 31.63
N VAL A 112 -42.41 -11.63 30.95
CA VAL A 112 -43.56 -10.74 31.03
C VAL A 112 -44.47 -11.26 32.13
N VAL A 113 -44.65 -10.45 33.18
CA VAL A 113 -45.66 -10.70 34.22
C VAL A 113 -46.91 -9.93 33.84
N ASP A 114 -47.99 -10.65 33.54
CA ASP A 114 -49.30 -10.05 33.36
C ASP A 114 -49.82 -9.51 34.70
N VAL A 115 -50.30 -8.26 34.67
CA VAL A 115 -50.68 -7.48 35.86
C VAL A 115 -51.93 -8.06 36.54
N ASP A 116 -52.66 -8.95 35.86
CA ASP A 116 -53.87 -9.59 36.36
C ASP A 116 -53.60 -10.81 37.27
N ASP A 117 -52.36 -11.34 37.31
CA ASP A 117 -51.94 -12.42 38.21
C ASP A 117 -51.37 -11.91 39.55
N ALA A 118 -51.09 -10.60 39.65
CA ALA A 118 -50.77 -9.93 40.91
C ALA A 118 -52.08 -9.51 41.59
N GLY A 119 -52.74 -10.48 42.22
CA GLY A 119 -53.95 -10.23 43.01
C GLY A 119 -53.75 -9.13 44.08
N PRO A 120 -54.85 -8.51 44.57
CA PRO A 120 -54.81 -7.46 45.58
C PRO A 120 -54.22 -7.90 46.92
#